data_AF-A0A955EHU6-F1
#
_entry.id   AF-A0A955EHU6-F1
#
_cell.length_a   1.000
_cell.length_b   1.000
_cell.length_c   1.000
_cell.angle_alpha   90.00
_cell.angle_beta   90.00
_cell.angle_gamma   90.00
#
_symmetry.space_group_name_H-M   'P 1'
#
loop_
_entity.id
_entity.type
_entity.pdbx_description
1 polymer ?
#
loop_
_entity_poly.entity_id
_entity_poly.type
_entity_poly.pdbx_seq_one_letter_code
_entity_poly.pdbx_strand_id
1 'polypeptide(L)' 'TYEWRLWTMPEIREMLAEAGFTVTVYLEEADEDGDGNGVFYASDHADADAAFLAYIVAER' A
#
# COMPACT_ATOMS: atom_id res chain seq x y z
N THR A 1 -0.65 -22.31 17.99
CA THR A 1 -1.68 -22.20 16.94
C THR A 1 -1.38 -20.95 16.14
N TYR A 2 -1.57 -20.97 14.82
CA TYR A 2 -1.41 -19.79 13.98
C TYR A 2 -2.79 -19.17 13.79
N GLU A 3 -2.96 -17.92 14.21
CA GLU A 3 -4.19 -17.18 13.96
C GLU A 3 -4.05 -16.38 12.67
N TRP A 4 -4.77 -16.81 11.65
CA TRP A 4 -4.83 -16.08 10.41
C TRP A 4 -5.83 -14.92 10.54
N ARG A 5 -5.44 -13.74 10.06
CA ARG A 5 -6.33 -12.59 9.87
C ARG A 5 -5.94 -11.83 8.61
N LEU A 6 -6.92 -11.15 8.01
CA LEU A 6 -6.65 -10.14 6.99
C LEU A 6 -6.05 -8.91 7.67
N TRP A 7 -4.95 -8.40 7.13
CA TRP A 7 -4.30 -7.19 7.59
C TRP A 7 -4.60 -6.06 6.61
N THR A 8 -5.02 -4.93 7.15
CA THR A 8 -5.23 -3.72 6.35
C THR A 8 -3.90 -3.00 6.11
N MET A 9 -3.83 -2.21 5.04
CA MET A 9 -2.63 -1.41 4.74
C MET A 9 -2.22 -0.48 5.91
N PRO A 10 -3.15 0.24 6.61
CA PRO A 10 -2.78 1.01 7.79
C PRO A 10 -2.10 0.18 8.89
N GLU A 11 -2.65 -1.00 9.22
CA GLU A 11 -2.07 -1.85 10.27
C GLU A 11 -0.65 -2.32 9.92
N ILE A 12 -0.39 -2.66 8.65
CA ILE A 12 0.95 -3.06 8.20
C ILE A 12 1.93 -1.89 8.31
N ARG A 13 1.50 -0.67 7.93
CA ARG A 13 2.34 0.55 8.03
C ARG A 13 2.67 0.87 9.48
N GLU A 14 1.70 0.81 10.37
CA GLU A 14 1.88 1.07 11.80
C GLU A 14 2.88 0.09 12.42
N MET A 15 2.73 -1.21 12.16
CA MET A 15 3.66 -2.22 12.66
C MET A 15 5.09 -2.01 12.17
N LEU A 16 5.27 -1.70 10.89
CA LEU A 16 6.60 -1.45 10.32
C LEU A 16 7.23 -0.19 10.93
N ALA A 17 6.43 0.86 11.14
CA ALA A 17 6.90 2.08 11.81
C ALA A 17 7.29 1.82 13.27
N GLU A 18 6.49 1.06 14.03
CA GLU A 18 6.82 0.66 15.40
C GLU A 18 8.11 -0.18 15.48
N ALA A 19 8.38 -0.99 14.45
CA ALA A 19 9.63 -1.75 14.32
C ALA A 19 10.84 -0.87 13.91
N GLY A 20 10.64 0.43 13.64
CA GLY A 20 11.68 1.40 13.33
C GLY A 20 12.05 1.51 11.85
N PHE A 21 11.18 1.05 10.94
CA PHE A 21 11.37 1.26 9.50
C PHE A 21 10.80 2.61 9.05
N THR A 22 11.42 3.21 8.05
CA THR A 22 10.77 4.27 7.26
C THR A 22 9.91 3.59 6.20
N VAL A 23 8.62 3.91 6.19
CA VAL A 23 7.63 3.25 5.33
C VAL A 23 7.16 4.21 4.24
N THR A 24 7.25 3.78 2.98
CA THR A 24 6.68 4.49 1.83
C THR A 24 5.70 3.58 1.12
N VAL A 25 4.52 4.11 0.80
CA VAL A 25 3.52 3.43 -0.01
C VAL A 25 3.57 3.99 -1.42
N TYR A 26 3.63 3.10 -2.40
CA TYR A 26 3.48 3.44 -3.80
C TYR A 26 2.16 2.88 -4.32
N LEU A 27 1.34 3.73 -4.93
CA LEU A 27 0.07 3.36 -5.54
C LEU A 27 0.22 3.34 -7.05
N GLU A 28 -0.47 2.41 -7.70
CA GLU A 28 -0.58 2.37 -9.16
C GLU A 28 -1.52 3.47 -9.66
N GLU A 29 -1.15 4.15 -10.74
CA GLU A 29 -2.06 5.03 -11.48
C GLU A 29 -3.00 4.21 -12.37
N ALA A 30 -4.23 4.70 -12.51
CA ALA A 30 -5.14 4.23 -13.53
C ALA A 30 -4.93 4.99 -14.86
N ASP A 31 -5.13 4.31 -15.98
CA ASP A 31 -5.23 4.94 -17.30
C ASP A 31 -6.62 5.56 -17.55
N GLU A 32 -6.86 6.02 -18.78
CA GLU A 32 -8.13 6.65 -19.17
C GLU A 32 -9.34 5.69 -19.09
N ASP A 33 -9.10 4.38 -19.13
CA ASP A 33 -10.12 3.32 -19.05
C ASP A 33 -10.34 2.84 -17.61
N GLY A 34 -9.51 3.30 -16.66
CA GLY A 34 -9.55 2.93 -15.25
C GLY A 34 -8.72 1.69 -14.90
N ASP A 35 -7.92 1.18 -15.85
CA ASP A 35 -7.04 0.03 -15.65
C ASP A 35 -5.66 0.46 -15.15
N GLY A 36 -4.98 -0.42 -14.40
CA GLY A 36 -3.64 -0.16 -13.90
C GLY A 36 -2.61 -0.02 -15.03
N ASN A 37 -1.88 1.10 -15.05
CA ASN A 37 -0.95 1.43 -16.12
C ASN A 37 0.51 0.99 -15.84
N GLY A 38 0.77 0.36 -14.69
CA GLY A 38 2.11 -0.06 -14.25
C GLY A 38 3.02 1.07 -13.75
N VAL A 39 2.54 2.31 -13.67
CA VAL A 39 3.25 3.46 -13.12
C VAL A 39 2.87 3.61 -11.65
N PHE A 40 3.88 3.64 -10.79
CA PHE A 40 3.71 3.70 -9.35
C PHE A 40 4.28 5.00 -8.78
N TYR A 41 3.51 5.67 -7.94
CA TYR A 41 3.89 6.94 -7.32
C TYR A 41 3.70 6.89 -5.81
N ALA A 42 4.60 7.58 -5.09
CA ALA A 42 4.52 7.66 -3.64
C ALA A 42 3.31 8.50 -3.23
N SER A 43 2.37 7.90 -2.51
CA SER A 43 1.17 8.58 -2.03
C SER A 43 0.64 7.91 -0.76
N ASP A 44 0.10 8.74 0.14
CA ASP A 44 -0.61 8.30 1.34
C ASP A 44 -2.14 8.28 1.16
N HIS A 45 -2.62 8.67 -0.02
CA HIS A 45 -4.02 8.73 -0.38
C HIS A 45 -4.30 7.91 -1.65
N ALA A 46 -5.35 7.09 -1.61
CA ALA A 46 -5.88 6.36 -2.75
C ALA A 46 -7.33 6.80 -3.00
N ASP A 47 -7.72 6.87 -4.27
CA ASP A 47 -9.10 7.13 -4.64
C ASP A 47 -10.02 5.97 -4.22
N ALA A 48 -11.31 6.29 -4.10
CA ALA A 48 -12.33 5.34 -3.67
C ALA A 48 -12.70 4.36 -4.81
N ASP A 49 -11.80 3.43 -5.09
CA ASP A 49 -11.97 2.38 -6.09
C ASP A 49 -12.31 1.02 -5.50
N ALA A 50 -12.84 0.13 -6.35
CA ALA A 50 -13.18 -1.25 -5.96
C ALA A 50 -11.95 -2.06 -5.51
N ALA A 51 -10.79 -1.77 -6.10
CA ALA A 51 -9.49 -2.30 -5.72
C ALA A 51 -8.38 -1.35 -6.21
N PHE A 52 -7.23 -1.41 -5.55
CA PHE A 52 -6.02 -0.72 -5.94
C PHE A 52 -4.82 -1.65 -5.77
N LEU A 53 -3.78 -1.46 -6.57
CA LEU A 53 -2.50 -2.14 -6.39
C LEU A 53 -1.52 -1.19 -5.70
N ALA A 54 -0.84 -1.70 -4.68
CA ALA A 54 0.09 -0.91 -3.89
C ALA A 54 1.34 -1.71 -3.55
N TYR A 55 2.47 -1.02 -3.50
CA TYR A 55 3.69 -1.51 -2.86
C TYR A 55 3.90 -0.81 -1.53
N ILE A 56 4.15 -1.60 -0.48
CA ILE A 56 4.64 -1.09 0.80
C ILE A 56 6.14 -1.36 0.85
N VAL A 57 6.93 -0.30 0.81
CA VAL A 57 8.39 -0.36 0.90
C VAL A 57 8.81 0.08 2.30
N ALA A 58 9.61 -0.75 2.97
CA ALA A 58 10.15 -0.47 4.28
C ALA A 58 11.68 -0.51 4.23
N GLU A 59 12.32 0.61 4.55
CA GLU A 59 13.77 0.77 4.53
C GLU A 59 14.32 1.18 5.90
N ARG A 60 15.56 0.78 6.18
CA ARG A 60 16.27 1.04 7.44
C ARG A 60 17.77 1.18 7.22
#